data_AF-A0A0A8K3J9-F1
#
_entry.id   AF-A0A0A8K3J9-F1
#
_cell.length_a   1.000
_cell.length_b   1.000
_cell.length_c   1.000
_cell.angle_alpha   90.00
_cell.angle_beta   90.00
_cell.angle_gamma   90.00
#
_symmetry.space_group_name_H-M   'P 1'
#
loop_
_entity.id
_entity.type
_entity.pdbx_description
1 polymer ?
#
loop_
_entity_poly.entity_id
_entity_poly.type
_entity_poly.pdbx_seq_one_letter_code
_entity_poly.pdbx_strand_id
1 'polypeptide(L)'
;MNQHDFRSEMLDKLRTITGSDDVPRVFTISEHPRALKVGVRHELIALYPHAKAWRLNRWLCAWCGRTAYHRAVAIGGIRFDLDGKPAGRITEAERIYAREIMARRRKPNAKTVGKNGRPILHLASRMAQKRRRSTPGAIC
;
A
#
# COMPACT_ATOMS: atom_id res chain seq x y z
N MET A 1 -10.75 6.26 4.30
CA MET A 1 -11.21 4.85 4.43
C MET A 1 -10.40 4.23 5.55
N ASN A 2 -10.99 4.12 6.73
CA ASN A 2 -10.30 3.67 7.93
C ASN A 2 -10.01 2.16 7.81
N GLN A 3 -8.86 1.70 8.32
CA GLN A 3 -8.43 0.32 8.12
C GLN A 3 -9.38 -0.71 8.76
N HIS A 4 -10.18 -0.27 9.75
CA HIS A 4 -11.18 -1.07 10.46
C HIS A 4 -12.34 -1.51 9.54
N ASP A 5 -12.81 -0.63 8.64
CA ASP A 5 -13.96 -0.88 7.76
C ASP A 5 -13.70 -1.99 6.74
N PHE A 6 -12.45 -2.12 6.29
CA PHE A 6 -12.14 -3.11 5.27
C PHE A 6 -12.12 -4.53 5.81
N ARG A 7 -11.62 -4.70 7.03
CA ARG A 7 -11.47 -6.04 7.59
C ARG A 7 -12.86 -6.66 7.74
N SER A 8 -13.80 -5.92 8.32
CA SER A 8 -15.20 -6.33 8.39
C SER A 8 -15.78 -6.60 7.01
N GLU A 9 -15.61 -5.69 6.04
CA GLU A 9 -16.08 -5.87 4.65
C GLU A 9 -15.52 -7.14 4.00
N MET A 10 -14.24 -7.45 4.22
CA MET A 10 -13.62 -8.66 3.65
C MET A 10 -14.12 -9.93 4.31
N LEU A 11 -14.32 -9.91 5.63
CA LEU A 11 -14.88 -11.05 6.34
C LEU A 11 -16.33 -11.30 5.90
N ASP A 12 -17.11 -10.25 5.73
CA ASP A 12 -18.48 -10.32 5.20
C ASP A 12 -18.51 -10.91 3.77
N LYS A 13 -17.60 -10.44 2.91
CA LYS A 13 -17.40 -11.02 1.57
C LYS A 13 -17.01 -12.50 1.62
N LEU A 14 -16.15 -12.89 2.57
CA LEU A 14 -15.75 -14.29 2.71
C LEU A 14 -16.93 -15.16 3.14
N ARG A 15 -17.73 -14.69 4.11
CA ARG A 15 -18.98 -15.35 4.53
C ARG A 15 -19.97 -15.49 3.39
N THR A 16 -20.12 -14.45 2.57
CA THR A 16 -20.96 -14.49 1.36
C THR A 16 -20.46 -15.50 0.32
N ILE A 17 -19.14 -15.66 0.18
CA ILE A 17 -18.56 -16.62 -0.78
C ILE A 17 -18.71 -18.06 -0.30
N THR A 18 -18.48 -18.29 1.00
CA THR A 18 -18.48 -19.63 1.61
C THR A 18 -19.89 -20.08 1.99
N GLY A 19 -20.82 -19.15 2.20
CA GLY A 19 -22.15 -19.45 2.74
C GLY A 19 -22.11 -19.93 4.18
N SER A 20 -21.00 -19.69 4.90
CA SER A 20 -20.78 -20.15 6.26
C SER A 20 -20.30 -19.00 7.14
N ASP A 21 -20.75 -18.96 8.39
CA ASP A 21 -20.30 -17.98 9.37
C ASP A 21 -18.94 -18.34 9.98
N ASP A 22 -18.52 -19.59 9.82
CA ASP A 22 -17.22 -20.06 10.29
C ASP A 22 -16.11 -19.51 9.41
N VAL A 23 -15.28 -18.66 10.02
CA VAL A 23 -14.17 -17.95 9.37
C VAL A 23 -12.88 -18.39 10.04
N PRO A 24 -11.81 -18.72 9.27
CA PRO A 24 -10.57 -19.18 9.85
C PRO A 24 -9.96 -18.18 10.82
N ARG A 25 -9.46 -18.69 11.94
CA ARG A 25 -8.99 -17.90 13.08
C ARG A 25 -7.91 -16.89 12.70
N VAL A 26 -7.07 -17.22 11.72
CA VAL A 26 -6.02 -16.33 11.22
C VAL A 26 -6.55 -15.01 10.69
N PHE A 27 -7.79 -14.98 10.18
CA PHE A 27 -8.42 -13.77 9.69
C PHE A 27 -9.19 -13.03 10.79
N THR A 28 -9.36 -13.61 11.99
CA THR A 28 -10.15 -12.99 13.06
C THR A 28 -9.33 -12.43 14.23
N ILE A 29 -8.15 -12.98 14.55
CA ILE A 29 -7.45 -12.63 15.82
C ILE A 29 -6.86 -11.20 15.87
N SER A 30 -6.53 -10.54 14.75
CA SER A 30 -5.86 -9.22 14.80
C SER A 30 -6.47 -8.21 13.84
N GLU A 31 -6.49 -6.94 14.25
CA GLU A 31 -6.92 -5.83 13.39
C GLU A 31 -6.08 -5.73 12.11
N HIS A 32 -4.78 -6.02 12.20
CA HIS A 32 -3.87 -6.03 11.07
C HIS A 32 -3.76 -7.41 10.40
N PRO A 33 -3.60 -7.48 9.06
CA PRO A 33 -3.42 -8.74 8.37
C PRO A 33 -2.11 -9.40 8.81
N ARG A 34 -2.14 -10.68 9.17
CA ARG A 34 -0.92 -11.47 9.42
C ARG A 34 -0.38 -12.08 8.14
N ALA A 35 0.91 -12.37 8.12
CA ALA A 35 1.54 -13.13 7.05
C ALA A 35 1.00 -14.56 7.02
N LEU A 36 0.44 -14.97 5.88
CA LEU A 36 -0.17 -16.28 5.72
C LEU A 36 0.86 -17.35 5.32
N LYS A 37 0.57 -18.60 5.63
CA LYS A 37 1.30 -19.78 5.13
C LYS A 37 1.34 -19.80 3.60
N VAL A 38 2.46 -20.27 3.03
CA VAL A 38 2.56 -20.52 1.59
C VAL A 38 1.69 -21.72 1.25
N GLY A 39 0.82 -21.58 0.24
CA GLY A 39 -0.10 -22.66 -0.15
C GLY A 39 -1.44 -22.65 0.58
N VAL A 40 -1.71 -21.67 1.46
CA VAL A 40 -2.98 -21.51 2.19
C VAL A 40 -4.24 -21.53 1.28
N ARG A 41 -4.07 -21.19 -0.01
CA ARG A 41 -5.13 -21.30 -1.01
C ARG A 41 -5.71 -22.71 -1.09
N HIS A 42 -4.87 -23.75 -1.11
CA HIS A 42 -5.34 -25.13 -1.26
C HIS A 42 -6.12 -25.57 -0.03
N GLU A 43 -5.63 -25.20 1.15
CA GLU A 43 -6.28 -25.50 2.42
C GLU A 43 -7.63 -24.77 2.54
N LEU A 44 -7.69 -23.52 2.07
CA LEU A 44 -8.94 -22.77 2.05
C LEU A 44 -9.98 -23.39 1.10
N ILE A 45 -9.55 -23.90 -0.05
CA ILE A 45 -10.44 -24.60 -0.99
C ILE A 45 -10.89 -25.95 -0.41
N ALA A 46 -9.99 -26.67 0.26
CA ALA A 46 -10.30 -27.94 0.91
C ALA A 46 -11.29 -27.77 2.08
N LEU A 47 -11.19 -26.65 2.81
CA LEU A 47 -12.09 -26.31 3.91
C LEU A 47 -13.49 -25.93 3.42
N TYR A 48 -13.58 -25.28 2.26
CA TYR A 48 -14.85 -24.86 1.65
C TYR A 48 -15.03 -25.46 0.25
N PRO A 49 -15.23 -26.78 0.15
CA PRO A 49 -15.35 -27.46 -1.16
C PRO A 49 -16.62 -27.01 -1.92
N HIS A 50 -17.65 -26.56 -1.21
CA HIS A 50 -18.89 -26.05 -1.79
C HIS A 50 -18.73 -24.65 -2.40
N ALA A 51 -17.71 -23.90 -2.00
CA ALA A 51 -17.47 -22.55 -2.49
C ALA A 51 -16.75 -22.57 -3.85
N LYS A 52 -17.08 -21.62 -4.72
CA LYS A 52 -16.42 -21.50 -6.02
C LYS A 52 -14.95 -21.10 -5.81
N ALA A 53 -14.01 -22.00 -6.13
CA ALA A 53 -12.57 -21.80 -5.94
C ALA A 53 -12.02 -20.48 -6.52
N TRP A 54 -12.53 -20.04 -7.68
CA TRP A 54 -12.12 -18.77 -8.28
C TRP A 54 -12.52 -17.54 -7.46
N ARG A 55 -13.66 -17.58 -6.74
CA ARG A 55 -14.09 -16.49 -5.84
C ARG A 55 -13.17 -16.42 -4.63
N LEU A 56 -12.84 -17.57 -4.04
CA LEU A 56 -11.88 -17.67 -2.94
C LEU A 56 -10.51 -17.15 -3.36
N ASN A 57 -10.03 -17.53 -4.55
CA ASN A 57 -8.75 -17.06 -5.07
C ASN A 57 -8.74 -15.53 -5.28
N ARG A 58 -9.80 -14.98 -5.89
CA ARG A 58 -9.93 -13.53 -6.10
C ARG A 58 -9.96 -12.77 -4.78
N TRP A 59 -10.70 -13.29 -3.79
CA TRP A 59 -10.73 -12.72 -2.45
C TRP A 59 -9.37 -12.76 -1.77
N LEU A 60 -8.65 -13.89 -1.86
CA LEU A 60 -7.31 -14.05 -1.28
C LEU A 60 -6.29 -13.11 -1.93
N CYS A 61 -6.34 -12.95 -3.26
CA CYS A 61 -5.54 -11.97 -3.98
C CYS A 61 -5.82 -10.55 -3.51
N ALA A 62 -7.08 -10.19 -3.24
CA ALA A 62 -7.42 -8.88 -2.70
C ALA A 62 -6.90 -8.68 -1.26
N TRP A 63 -6.95 -9.73 -0.43
CA TRP A 63 -6.42 -9.72 0.93
C TRP A 63 -4.89 -9.53 0.94
N CYS A 64 -4.16 -10.40 0.25
CA CYS A 64 -2.69 -10.35 0.14
C CYS A 64 -2.21 -9.13 -0.64
N GLY A 65 -3.03 -8.62 -1.55
CA GLY A 65 -2.73 -7.47 -2.38
C GLY A 65 -2.81 -6.13 -1.66
N ARG A 66 -2.97 -6.08 -0.33
CA ARG A 66 -3.02 -4.81 0.42
C ARG A 66 -1.68 -4.36 0.98
N THR A 67 -1.52 -3.05 1.09
CA THR A 67 -0.33 -2.45 1.72
C THR A 67 -0.20 -2.88 3.19
N ALA A 68 -1.30 -3.01 3.93
CA ALA A 68 -1.27 -3.49 5.31
C ALA A 68 -0.72 -4.92 5.43
N TYR A 69 -1.04 -5.79 4.47
CA TYR A 69 -0.48 -7.14 4.41
C TYR A 69 1.03 -7.12 4.13
N HIS A 70 1.46 -6.34 3.13
CA HIS A 70 2.88 -6.20 2.84
C HIS A 70 3.67 -5.58 3.99
N ARG A 71 3.07 -4.70 4.82
CA ARG A 71 3.70 -4.20 6.05
C ARG A 71 3.97 -5.33 7.04
N ALA A 72 3.00 -6.21 7.27
CA ALA A 72 3.17 -7.36 8.16
C ALA A 72 4.28 -8.29 7.67
N VAL A 73 4.35 -8.54 6.35
CA VAL A 73 5.44 -9.35 5.76
C VAL A 73 6.80 -8.64 5.90
N ALA A 74 6.86 -7.33 5.71
CA ALA A 74 8.11 -6.56 5.79
C ALA A 74 8.68 -6.45 7.22
N ILE A 75 7.82 -6.48 8.24
CA ILE A 75 8.23 -6.61 9.66
C ILE A 75 8.92 -7.97 9.86
N GLY A 76 8.45 -9.02 9.18
CA GLY A 76 8.99 -10.36 9.27
C GLY A 76 8.32 -11.19 10.36
N GLY A 77 9.04 -12.18 10.88
CA GLY A 77 8.55 -13.08 11.91
C GLY A 77 8.04 -14.40 11.34
N ILE A 78 6.89 -14.85 11.84
CA ILE A 78 6.33 -16.17 11.60
C ILE A 78 5.08 -16.06 10.71
N ARG A 79 4.92 -17.01 9.80
CA ARG A 79 3.71 -17.20 8.99
C ARG A 79 2.69 -18.00 9.78
N PHE A 80 1.42 -17.69 9.61
CA PHE A 80 0.34 -18.39 10.29
C PHE A 80 -0.51 -19.18 9.32
N ASP A 81 -0.95 -20.35 9.78
CA ASP A 81 -1.91 -21.19 9.08
C ASP A 81 -3.35 -20.73 9.32
N LEU A 82 -4.34 -21.37 8.68
CA LEU A 82 -5.78 -21.08 8.84
C LEU A 82 -6.24 -21.14 10.30
N ASP A 83 -5.73 -22.12 11.06
CA ASP A 83 -5.98 -22.28 12.51
C ASP A 83 -5.32 -21.19 13.37
N GLY A 84 -4.41 -20.40 12.80
CA GLY A 84 -3.54 -19.49 13.54
C GLY A 84 -2.32 -20.15 14.18
N LYS A 85 -1.94 -21.35 13.73
CA LYS A 85 -0.70 -22.04 14.13
C LYS A 85 0.51 -21.49 13.34
N PRO A 86 1.71 -21.49 13.92
CA PRO A 86 2.93 -21.10 13.21
C PRO A 86 3.25 -22.12 12.10
N ALA A 87 3.44 -21.65 10.87
CA ALA A 87 3.57 -22.47 9.66
C ALA A 87 4.82 -22.11 8.83
N GLY A 88 5.87 -21.61 9.49
CA GLY A 88 7.16 -21.28 8.89
C GLY A 88 7.60 -19.84 9.14
N ARG A 89 8.86 -19.54 8.85
CA ARG A 89 9.46 -18.21 9.06
C ARG A 89 9.50 -17.43 7.75
N ILE A 90 9.34 -16.12 7.83
CA ILE A 90 9.52 -15.20 6.70
C ILE A 90 11.02 -15.00 6.45
N THR A 91 11.45 -15.16 5.21
CA THR A 91 12.87 -14.98 4.83
C THR A 91 13.20 -13.50 4.60
N GLU A 92 14.50 -13.14 4.60
CA GLU A 92 14.90 -11.76 4.31
C GLU A 92 14.52 -11.33 2.89
N ALA A 93 14.64 -12.24 1.91
CA ALA A 93 14.26 -11.97 0.53
C ALA A 93 12.77 -11.58 0.42
N GLU A 94 11.89 -12.28 1.14
CA GLU A 94 10.46 -11.97 1.19
C GLU A 94 10.18 -10.61 1.83
N ARG A 95 10.94 -10.25 2.86
CA ARG A 95 10.86 -8.92 3.50
C ARG A 95 11.27 -7.82 2.54
N ILE A 96 12.37 -8.00 1.81
CA ILE A 96 12.85 -7.04 0.81
C ILE A 96 11.79 -6.85 -0.28
N TYR A 97 11.28 -7.94 -0.84
CA TYR A 97 10.23 -7.90 -1.85
C TYR A 97 8.97 -7.16 -1.35
N ALA A 98 8.55 -7.41 -0.11
CA ALA A 98 7.41 -6.71 0.48
C ALA A 98 7.66 -5.19 0.60
N ARG A 99 8.88 -4.77 0.96
CA ARG A 99 9.27 -3.35 1.00
C ARG A 99 9.23 -2.72 -0.39
N GLU A 100 9.74 -3.41 -1.41
CA GLU A 100 9.72 -2.93 -2.80
C GLU A 100 8.29 -2.73 -3.32
N ILE A 101 7.39 -3.69 -3.06
CA ILE A 101 5.98 -3.58 -3.46
C ILE A 101 5.33 -2.37 -2.78
N MET A 102 5.61 -2.12 -1.50
CA MET A 102 5.12 -0.94 -0.80
C MET A 102 5.70 0.35 -1.38
N ALA A 103 6.99 0.38 -1.71
CA ALA A 103 7.66 1.51 -2.32
C ALA A 103 7.03 1.85 -3.69
N ARG A 104 6.80 0.84 -4.55
CA ARG A 104 6.15 1.02 -5.86
C ARG A 104 4.73 1.57 -5.76
N ARG A 105 4.01 1.23 -4.70
CA ARG A 105 2.62 1.69 -4.45
C ARG A 105 2.56 3.09 -3.84
N ARG A 106 3.66 3.57 -3.26
CA ARG A 106 3.75 4.94 -2.75
C ARG A 106 3.80 5.87 -3.96
N LYS A 107 2.62 6.33 -4.40
CA LYS A 107 2.54 7.42 -5.37
C LYS A 107 3.35 8.59 -4.78
N PRO A 108 4.32 9.18 -5.51
CA PRO A 108 4.93 10.41 -5.06
C PRO A 108 3.79 11.41 -4.86
N ASN A 109 3.72 11.99 -3.67
CA ASN A 109 2.67 12.94 -3.31
C ASN A 109 2.92 14.21 -4.12
N ALA A 110 2.44 14.26 -5.36
CA ALA A 110 2.61 15.39 -6.25
C ALA A 110 1.62 16.52 -5.90
N LYS A 111 1.55 16.96 -4.63
CA LYS A 111 0.86 18.17 -4.14
C LYS A 111 1.51 18.53 -2.79
N THR A 112 2.53 19.37 -2.74
CA THR A 112 2.37 20.84 -2.65
C THR A 112 3.51 21.59 -3.38
N VAL A 113 3.41 21.76 -4.70
CA VAL A 113 3.97 22.96 -5.34
C VAL A 113 2.88 24.01 -5.26
N GLY A 114 3.11 25.03 -4.42
CA GLY A 114 2.22 26.18 -4.31
C GLY A 114 2.04 26.83 -5.68
N LYS A 115 0.82 27.33 -5.96
CA LYS A 115 0.45 27.98 -7.23
C LYS A 115 1.22 29.28 -7.54
N ASN A 116 2.31 29.61 -6.84
CA ASN A 116 3.11 30.81 -7.08
C ASN A 116 4.57 30.43 -7.28
N GLY A 117 4.99 30.29 -8.53
CA GLY A 117 6.36 30.01 -8.93
C GLY A 117 7.33 31.13 -8.58
N ARG A 118 7.94 31.07 -7.40
CA ARG A 118 9.13 31.86 -7.08
C ARG A 118 10.17 30.95 -6.43
N PRO A 119 11.30 30.66 -7.10
CA PRO A 119 12.38 29.93 -6.46
C PRO A 119 13.07 30.84 -5.43
N ILE A 120 13.21 30.32 -4.22
CA ILE A 120 13.96 30.93 -3.13
C ILE A 120 15.42 30.48 -3.28
N LEU A 121 16.23 31.20 -4.05
CA LEU A 121 17.60 31.47 -3.63
C LEU A 121 18.19 32.67 -4.38
N HIS A 122 18.42 33.68 -3.57
CA HIS A 122 19.15 34.90 -3.85
C HIS A 122 20.64 34.59 -4.10
N LEU A 123 21.28 35.49 -4.84
CA LEU A 123 22.73 35.78 -4.84
C LEU A 123 23.60 35.09 -5.90
N ALA A 124 23.60 35.64 -7.12
CA ALA A 124 24.83 35.86 -7.88
C ALA A 124 24.64 36.96 -8.93
N SER A 125 25.56 37.90 -8.93
CA SER A 125 25.63 39.16 -9.68
C SER A 125 25.53 39.06 -11.20
N ARG A 126 24.85 40.06 -11.80
CA ARG A 126 25.24 40.79 -13.03
C ARG A 126 24.33 42.03 -13.11
N MET A 127 24.72 43.15 -12.52
CA MET A 127 25.45 44.21 -13.21
C MET A 127 25.05 44.36 -14.69
N ALA A 128 24.11 45.28 -14.96
CA ALA A 128 23.90 46.03 -16.22
C ALA A 128 22.57 46.83 -16.11
N GLN A 129 22.45 47.78 -15.17
CA GLN A 129 22.70 49.19 -15.46
C GLN A 129 21.87 49.77 -16.62
N LYS A 130 20.54 49.62 -16.65
CA LYS A 130 19.69 50.59 -17.39
C LYS A 130 19.51 51.86 -16.55
N ARG A 131 20.63 52.53 -16.28
CA ARG A 131 20.65 53.89 -15.73
C ARG A 131 20.39 54.89 -16.85
N ARG A 132 19.45 55.80 -16.58
CA ARG A 132 19.42 57.21 -17.03
C ARG A 132 19.19 57.40 -18.54
N ARG A 133 18.00 57.83 -18.97
CA ARG A 133 17.64 59.26 -19.13
C ARG A 133 18.78 60.09 -19.72
N SER A 134 18.63 60.45 -20.99
CA SER A 134 19.25 61.63 -21.60
C SER A 134 18.25 62.21 -22.60
N THR A 135 17.42 63.14 -22.12
CA THR A 135 16.94 64.33 -22.87
C THR A 135 18.12 65.33 -22.99
N PRO A 136 18.05 66.50 -23.68
CA PRO A 136 17.05 67.09 -24.60
C PRO A 136 17.62 67.74 -25.91
N GLY A 137 16.74 68.09 -26.87
CA GLY A 137 16.65 69.44 -27.49
C GLY A 137 17.51 69.88 -28.70
N ALA A 138 16.94 70.87 -29.42
CA ALA A 138 17.48 71.81 -30.43
C ALA A 138 17.26 71.42 -31.92
N ILE A 139 16.36 72.08 -32.69
CA ILE A 139 16.34 73.45 -33.27
C ILE A 139 17.08 73.52 -34.63
N CYS A 140 16.44 74.25 -35.57
CA CYS A 140 16.77 74.58 -36.97
C CYS A 140 16.24 73.62 -38.04
#